data_AF-A0A416CLX2-F1
#
_entry.id   AF-A0A416CLX2-F1
#
_cell.length_a   1.000
_cell.length_b   1.000
_cell.length_c   1.000
_cell.angle_alpha   90.00
_cell.angle_beta   90.00
_cell.angle_gamma   90.00
#
_symmetry.space_group_name_H-M   'P 1'
#
loop_
_entity.id
_entity.type
_entity.pdbx_description
1 polymer ?
#
loop_
_entity_poly.entity_id
_entity_poly.type
_entity_poly.pdbx_seq_one_letter_code
_entity_poly.pdbx_strand_id
1 'polypeptide(L)'
;MWSKENIETDYFYYYLHTFDIHKGFYGMGCGVRQSLNFDELKKLKILYPSTKEQKSIVKFLDNKCAEIDNLILQKEKLITNLEEYKKSLIYEYVTGKKAVE
;
A
#
# COMPACT_ATOMS: atom_id res chain seq x y z
N MET A 1 -16.08 23.04 15.19
CA MET A 1 -16.60 21.99 16.09
C MET A 1 -16.68 20.71 15.26
N TRP A 2 -16.00 19.64 15.66
CA TRP A 2 -15.81 18.41 14.86
C TRP A 2 -17.16 17.71 14.62
N SER A 3 -17.76 17.89 13.43
CA SER A 3 -18.94 17.14 13.01
C SER A 3 -18.50 15.94 12.17
N LYS A 4 -19.09 14.76 12.40
CA LYS A 4 -18.84 13.54 11.61
C LYS A 4 -19.04 13.77 10.10
N GLU A 5 -19.85 14.75 9.73
CA GLU A 5 -20.16 15.10 8.33
C GLU A 5 -18.99 15.74 7.56
N ASN A 6 -17.93 16.18 8.26
CA ASN A 6 -16.77 16.85 7.67
C ASN A 6 -15.48 16.02 7.73
N ILE A 7 -15.59 14.71 7.89
CA ILE A 7 -14.46 13.81 8.06
C ILE A 7 -14.49 12.77 6.94
N GLU A 8 -13.43 12.74 6.15
CA GLU A 8 -13.13 11.63 5.26
C GLU A 8 -12.23 10.63 5.99
N THR A 9 -12.71 9.41 6.22
CA THR A 9 -12.01 8.43 7.06
C THR A 9 -10.72 7.96 6.39
N ASP A 10 -10.76 7.75 5.09
CA ASP A 10 -9.64 7.24 4.31
C ASP A 10 -8.48 8.24 4.25
N TYR A 11 -8.78 9.54 4.32
CA TYR A 11 -7.76 10.57 4.43
C TYR A 11 -6.94 10.38 5.71
N PHE A 12 -7.60 10.16 6.84
CA PHE A 12 -6.92 9.94 8.11
C PHE A 12 -6.20 8.60 8.17
N TYR A 13 -6.74 7.57 7.50
CA TYR A 13 -6.01 6.30 7.31
C TYR A 13 -4.67 6.54 6.60
N TYR A 14 -4.69 7.16 5.41
CA TYR A 14 -3.46 7.45 4.67
C TYR A 14 -2.50 8.37 5.42
N TYR A 15 -3.04 9.40 6.10
CA TYR A 15 -2.24 10.34 6.88
C TYR A 15 -1.54 9.68 8.07
N LEU A 16 -2.28 8.93 8.88
CA LEU A 16 -1.73 8.24 10.06
C LEU A 16 -0.80 7.10 9.64
N HIS A 17 -1.10 6.41 8.53
CA HIS A 17 -0.21 5.40 7.98
C HIS A 17 1.13 6.00 7.53
N THR A 18 1.09 7.13 6.85
CA THR A 18 2.31 7.87 6.47
C THR A 18 3.10 8.32 7.71
N PHE A 19 2.40 8.82 8.73
CA PHE A 19 3.02 9.21 10.00
C PHE A 19 3.72 8.02 10.69
N ASP A 20 3.12 6.83 10.64
CA ASP A 20 3.73 5.60 11.17
C ASP A 20 4.97 5.16 10.39
N ILE A 21 4.90 5.14 9.05
CA ILE A 21 6.03 4.79 8.18
C ILE A 21 7.23 5.71 8.43
N HIS A 22 6.98 7.00 8.66
CA HIS A 22 8.01 7.97 9.02
C HIS A 22 8.46 7.90 10.49
N LYS A 23 8.04 6.84 11.21
CA LYS A 23 8.35 6.62 12.63
C LYS A 23 7.91 7.78 13.52
N GLY A 24 6.89 8.53 13.12
CA GLY A 24 6.37 9.66 13.88
C GLY A 24 5.88 9.24 15.27
N PHE A 25 5.37 8.01 15.41
CA PHE A 25 4.95 7.46 16.71
C PHE A 25 6.11 6.99 17.60
N TYR A 26 7.30 6.70 17.04
CA TYR A 26 8.41 6.07 17.78
C TYR A 26 9.00 6.98 18.87
N GLY A 27 8.87 8.31 18.73
CA GLY A 27 9.29 9.29 19.72
C GLY A 27 8.19 9.70 20.70
N MET A 28 6.96 9.21 20.51
CA MET A 28 5.81 9.59 21.32
C MET A 28 5.57 8.64 22.49
N GLY A 29 5.95 7.37 22.36
CA GLY A 29 5.73 6.34 23.39
C GLY A 29 6.76 6.35 24.51
N CYS A 30 6.35 5.89 25.69
CA CYS A 30 7.23 5.71 26.84
C CYS A 30 7.79 4.27 26.95
N GLY A 31 9.03 4.14 27.43
CA GLY A 31 9.67 2.85 27.75
C GLY A 31 10.21 2.06 26.55
N VAL A 32 10.77 0.88 26.82
CA VAL A 32 11.47 0.03 25.83
C VAL A 32 10.55 -0.48 24.71
N ARG A 33 9.25 -0.62 25.00
CA ARG A 33 8.24 -1.11 24.04
C ARG A 33 7.61 0.00 23.19
N GLN A 34 8.00 1.27 23.38
CA GLN A 34 7.50 2.44 22.64
C GLN A 34 5.96 2.43 22.49
N SER A 35 5.25 2.01 23.53
CA SER A 35 3.81 1.83 23.47
C SER A 35 3.14 3.20 23.59
N LEU A 36 2.28 3.52 22.64
CA LEU A 36 1.60 4.81 22.57
C LEU A 36 0.31 4.74 23.37
N ASN A 37 0.22 5.53 24.44
CA ASN A 37 -0.99 5.60 25.25
C ASN A 37 -1.98 6.64 24.69
N PHE A 38 -3.23 6.59 25.16
CA PHE A 38 -4.28 7.47 24.64
C PHE A 38 -4.01 8.96 24.90
N ASP A 39 -3.35 9.31 26.00
CA ASP A 39 -3.04 10.69 26.33
C ASP A 39 -1.88 11.26 25.51
N GLU A 40 -0.96 10.41 25.05
CA GLU A 40 0.04 10.74 24.03
C GLU A 40 -0.61 10.90 22.66
N LEU A 41 -1.55 10.01 22.29
CA LEU A 41 -2.27 10.09 21.03
C LEU A 41 -3.03 11.41 20.89
N LYS A 42 -3.70 11.87 21.95
CA LYS A 42 -4.43 13.16 21.97
C LYS A 42 -3.54 14.37 21.69
N LYS A 43 -2.24 14.28 21.95
CA LYS A 43 -1.28 15.37 21.71
C LYS A 43 -0.83 15.44 20.25
N LEU A 44 -1.18 14.46 19.42
CA LEU A 44 -0.84 14.43 18.02
C LEU A 44 -1.46 15.64 17.30
N LYS A 45 -0.60 16.47 16.71
CA LYS A 45 -1.06 17.54 15.83
C LYS A 45 -1.40 16.95 14.48
N ILE A 46 -2.68 16.99 14.12
CA ILE A 46 -3.19 16.50 12.84
C ILE A 46 -3.49 17.66 11.90
N LEU A 47 -3.20 17.48 10.63
CA LEU A 47 -3.67 18.38 9.58
C LEU A 47 -5.14 18.06 9.29
N TYR A 48 -5.99 19.09 9.35
CA TYR A 48 -7.41 18.97 9.08
C TYR A 48 -7.84 19.92 7.95
N PRO A 49 -7.54 19.57 6.70
CA PRO A 49 -7.95 20.35 5.53
C PRO A 49 -9.47 20.26 5.31
N SER A 50 -9.99 21.03 4.36
CA SER A 50 -11.43 21.00 4.04
C SER A 50 -11.88 19.61 3.55
N THR A 51 -13.14 19.22 3.78
CA THR A 51 -13.67 17.92 3.33
C THR A 51 -13.48 17.71 1.81
N LYS A 52 -13.58 18.78 1.01
CA LYS A 52 -13.33 18.73 -0.43
C LYS A 52 -11.89 18.35 -0.75
N GLU A 53 -10.94 18.93 -0.03
CA GLU A 53 -9.51 18.64 -0.18
C GLU A 53 -9.17 17.23 0.31
N GLN A 54 -9.71 16.81 1.46
CA GLN A 54 -9.58 15.44 1.96
C GLN A 54 -10.00 14.41 0.90
N LYS A 55 -11.19 14.59 0.31
CA LYS A 55 -11.70 13.72 -0.77
C LYS A 55 -10.84 13.75 -2.02
N SER A 56 -10.29 14.91 -2.38
CA SER A 56 -9.41 15.04 -3.54
C SER A 56 -8.10 14.28 -3.34
N ILE A 57 -7.54 14.35 -2.13
CA ILE A 57 -6.32 13.62 -1.76
C ILE A 57 -6.57 12.11 -1.79
N VAL A 58 -7.65 11.65 -1.15
CA VAL A 58 -8.03 10.22 -1.13
C VAL A 58 -8.19 9.69 -2.55
N LYS A 59 -8.99 10.38 -3.39
CA LYS A 59 -9.19 9.96 -4.78
C LYS A 59 -7.89 9.88 -5.57
N PHE A 60 -6.97 10.82 -5.36
CA PHE A 60 -5.66 10.78 -6.01
C PHE A 60 -4.84 9.57 -5.56
N LEU A 61 -4.78 9.33 -4.25
CA LEU A 61 -4.05 8.20 -3.66
C LEU A 61 -4.63 6.86 -4.11
N ASP A 62 -5.94 6.67 -4.03
CA ASP A 62 -6.62 5.44 -4.45
C ASP A 62 -6.33 5.11 -5.91
N ASN A 63 -6.42 6.11 -6.80
CA ASN A 63 -6.11 5.92 -8.21
C ASN A 63 -4.65 5.47 -8.41
N LYS A 64 -3.70 6.05 -7.66
CA LYS A 64 -2.29 5.69 -7.76
C LYS A 64 -1.99 4.32 -7.17
N CYS A 65 -2.58 3.96 -6.04
CA CYS A 65 -2.49 2.62 -5.49
C CYS A 65 -3.06 1.59 -6.47
N ALA A 66 -4.25 1.84 -7.05
CA ALA A 66 -4.85 0.94 -8.03
C ALA A 66 -4.02 0.78 -9.33
N GLU A 67 -3.41 1.85 -9.82
CA GLU A 67 -2.47 1.78 -10.95
C GLU A 67 -1.28 0.85 -10.62
N ILE A 68 -0.69 1.00 -9.42
CA ILE A 68 0.43 0.18 -8.96
C ILE A 68 0.01 -1.28 -8.78
N ASP A 69 -1.13 -1.54 -8.16
CA ASP A 69 -1.65 -2.90 -7.94
C ASP A 69 -1.89 -3.62 -9.26
N ASN A 70 -2.47 -2.93 -10.24
CA ASN A 70 -2.66 -3.50 -11.58
C ASN A 70 -1.32 -3.82 -12.27
N LEU A 71 -0.30 -2.97 -12.10
CA LEU A 71 1.04 -3.25 -12.62
C LEU A 71 1.66 -4.48 -11.95
N ILE A 72 1.51 -4.63 -10.63
CA ILE A 72 1.99 -5.80 -9.88
C ILE A 72 1.33 -7.07 -10.43
N LEU A 73 0.00 -7.08 -10.55
CA LEU A 73 -0.75 -8.22 -11.07
C LEU A 73 -0.31 -8.62 -12.49
N GLN A 74 -0.07 -7.65 -13.37
CA GLN A 74 0.43 -7.92 -14.72
C GLN A 74 1.82 -8.55 -14.71
N LYS A 75 2.70 -8.11 -13.80
CA LYS A 75 4.06 -8.67 -13.66
C LYS A 75 4.02 -10.08 -13.09
N GLU A 76 3.19 -10.34 -12.10
CA GLU A 76 2.98 -11.68 -11.55
C GLU A 76 2.48 -12.65 -12.62
N LYS A 77 1.48 -12.25 -13.41
CA LYS A 77 0.98 -13.05 -14.54
C LYS A 77 2.07 -13.31 -15.58
N LEU A 78 2.88 -12.32 -15.90
CA LEU A 78 4.01 -12.48 -16.82
C LEU A 78 5.01 -13.51 -16.30
N ILE A 79 5.35 -13.45 -15.01
CA ILE A 79 6.24 -14.43 -14.37
C ILE A 79 5.67 -15.84 -14.50
N THR A 80 4.40 -16.04 -14.14
CA THR A 80 3.73 -17.35 -14.28
C THR A 80 3.77 -17.87 -15.72
N ASN A 81 3.44 -17.03 -16.69
CA ASN A 81 3.47 -17.43 -18.11
C ASN A 81 4.89 -17.83 -18.57
N LEU A 82 5.92 -17.11 -18.12
CA LEU A 82 7.31 -17.44 -18.44
C LEU A 82 7.75 -18.77 -17.81
N GLU A 83 7.29 -19.06 -16.60
CA GLU A 83 7.55 -20.35 -15.94
C GLU A 83 6.86 -21.52 -16.66
N GLU A 84 5.61 -21.36 -17.07
CA GLU A 84 4.87 -22.34 -17.85
C GLU A 84 5.52 -22.57 -19.21
N TYR A 85 5.88 -21.49 -19.90
CA TYR A 85 6.59 -21.56 -21.17
C TYR A 85 7.92 -22.30 -21.03
N LYS A 86 8.70 -21.99 -19.98
CA LYS A 86 9.96 -22.70 -19.70
C LYS A 86 9.74 -24.20 -19.47
N LYS A 87 8.70 -24.58 -18.71
CA LYS A 87 8.36 -25.99 -18.48
C LYS A 87 7.95 -26.69 -19.78
N SER A 88 7.12 -26.04 -20.60
CA SER A 88 6.70 -26.55 -21.91
C SER A 88 7.90 -26.73 -22.85
N LEU A 89 8.80 -25.76 -22.90
CA LEU A 89 10.02 -25.83 -23.70
C LEU A 89 10.88 -27.03 -23.29
N ILE A 90 11.15 -27.21 -21.99
CA ILE A 90 11.90 -28.37 -21.48
C ILE A 90 11.20 -29.67 -21.88
N TYR A 91 9.89 -29.76 -21.70
CA TYR A 91 9.10 -30.93 -22.09
C TYR A 91 9.24 -31.24 -23.59
N GLU A 92 9.15 -30.23 -24.46
CA GLU A 92 9.29 -30.41 -25.92
C GLU A 92 10.67 -30.95 -26.31
N TYR A 93 11.75 -30.44 -25.70
CA TYR A 93 13.09 -30.94 -25.95
C TYR A 93 13.32 -32.35 -25.40
N VAL A 94 12.86 -32.64 -24.17
CA VAL A 94 13.04 -33.96 -23.54
C VAL A 94 12.19 -35.05 -24.21
N THR A 95 11.01 -34.69 -24.72
CA THR A 95 10.15 -35.62 -25.47
C THR A 95 10.49 -35.72 -26.95
N GLY A 96 11.55 -35.04 -27.42
CA GLY A 96 12.01 -35.09 -28.81
C GLY A 96 11.08 -34.40 -29.81
N LYS A 97 10.11 -33.60 -29.35
CA LYS A 97 9.24 -32.78 -30.21
C LYS A 97 9.99 -31.57 -30.79
N LYS A 98 11.04 -31.11 -30.13
CA LYS A 98 12.02 -30.13 -30.63
C LYS A 98 13.44 -30.69 -30.50
N ALA A 99 14.25 -30.49 -31.55
CA ALA A 99 15.67 -30.80 -31.55
C ALA A 99 16.48 -29.53 -31.31
N VAL A 100 17.60 -29.65 -30.58
CA VAL A 100 18.61 -28.60 -30.49
C VAL A 100 19.45 -28.70 -31.76
N GLU A 101 19.48 -27.65 -32.59
CA GLU A 101 20.44 -27.52 -33.70
C GLU A 101 21.86 -27.28 -33.19
#